data_AF-A0A2T6M245-F1
#
_entry.id   AF-A0A2T6M245-F1
#
_cell.length_a   1.000
_cell.length_b   1.000
_cell.length_c   1.000
_cell.angle_alpha   90.00
_cell.angle_beta   90.00
_cell.angle_gamma   90.00
#
_symmetry.space_group_name_H-M   'P 1'
#
loop_
_entity.id
_entity.type
_entity.pdbx_description
1 polymer ?
#
loop_
_entity_poly.entity_id
_entity_poly.type
_entity_poly.pdbx_seq_one_letter_code
_entity_poly.pdbx_strand_id
1 'polypeptide(L)'
;MSADILTSPQGSRVSSWAKRNKWFVIFVIIPTLLTAIYYGFFAADIYVSESRFVIKSPDDKKPQMSSLANLIQTTGLSAGQEQANEVLDYVRSRDALAALDRHMAVRQRFANGGDIFTRFPSFITGNSFEYLYRYYSKMVDASLDPQTGTAVVKVKAFTPEDAYQINRSLLGLSEDLVNRLNARARDRGIAEAERQVQIATERTRKITAALTGYRNQVALIDPAKQAGGVIEIANQMVAQRSALQAQLETMERETPRNPAIPALRNRIAAISSQIAQQNGRVVGGANTIASKLGNYDDLLVEQKFANENLTAANAGLVQARSEAQKQQFYLERVVEPNRPDTALLPHRLLGILTVAASLLCLYFIGWMLVIGILEHAPEN
;
A
#
# COMPACT_ATOMS: atom_id res chain seq x y z
N MET A 1 27.84 -97.50 29.39
CA MET A 1 27.05 -97.53 28.14
C MET A 1 26.15 -96.30 28.19
N SER A 2 26.69 -95.12 27.87
CA SER A 2 26.82 -94.56 26.50
C SER A 2 25.42 -94.29 25.93
N ALA A 3 24.92 -93.05 26.02
CA ALA A 3 24.95 -92.03 24.95
C ALA A 3 23.99 -92.43 23.79
N ASP A 4 23.03 -91.65 23.31
CA ASP A 4 23.04 -90.21 23.02
C ASP A 4 21.61 -89.64 23.02
N ILE A 5 21.45 -88.47 23.61
CA ILE A 5 20.30 -87.58 23.43
C ILE A 5 20.62 -86.70 22.22
N LEU A 6 19.98 -86.96 21.08
CA LEU A 6 20.07 -86.11 19.89
C LEU A 6 19.23 -84.85 20.08
N THR A 7 19.77 -83.85 20.78
CA THR A 7 19.30 -82.47 20.63
C THR A 7 19.81 -81.91 19.31
N SER A 8 18.93 -81.83 18.31
CA SER A 8 19.18 -81.04 17.12
C SER A 8 19.28 -79.56 17.50
N PRO A 9 20.34 -78.82 17.10
CA PRO A 9 20.32 -77.39 17.28
C PRO A 9 19.40 -76.83 16.18
N GLN A 10 18.21 -76.35 16.55
CA GLN A 10 17.47 -75.39 15.73
C GLN A 10 18.26 -74.07 15.68
N GLY A 11 19.43 -74.09 15.05
CA GLY A 11 20.15 -72.90 14.62
C GLY A 11 19.27 -72.21 13.60
N SER A 12 18.56 -71.18 14.05
CA SER A 12 17.50 -70.45 13.35
C SER A 12 17.73 -70.36 11.82
N ARG A 13 16.77 -70.85 11.02
CA ARG A 13 16.73 -70.70 9.55
C ARG A 13 16.96 -69.26 9.07
N VAL A 14 16.71 -68.30 9.94
CA VAL A 14 16.96 -66.86 9.74
C VAL A 14 18.46 -66.54 9.68
N SER A 15 19.28 -67.18 10.52
CA SER A 15 20.74 -66.97 10.55
C SER A 15 21.44 -67.47 9.29
N SER A 16 21.03 -68.62 8.77
CA SER A 16 21.60 -69.20 7.55
C SER A 16 21.19 -68.42 6.29
N TRP A 17 19.96 -67.92 6.23
CA TRP A 17 19.50 -67.03 5.15
C TRP A 17 20.20 -65.67 5.17
N ALA A 18 20.34 -65.05 6.34
CA ALA A 18 21.05 -63.78 6.49
C ALA A 18 22.53 -63.88 6.10
N LYS A 19 23.18 -65.01 6.37
CA LYS A 19 24.56 -65.28 5.92
C LYS A 19 24.69 -65.48 4.41
N ARG A 20 23.62 -65.89 3.72
CA ARG A 20 23.59 -66.04 2.25
C ARG A 20 23.36 -64.70 1.55
N ASN A 21 22.51 -63.84 2.12
CA ASN A 21 22.12 -62.55 1.56
C ASN A 21 22.71 -61.37 2.36
N LYS A 22 23.98 -61.47 2.77
CA LYS A 22 24.64 -60.48 3.65
C LYS A 22 24.54 -59.04 3.13
N TRP A 23 24.69 -58.86 1.81
CA TRP A 23 24.59 -57.54 1.17
C TRP A 23 23.19 -56.93 1.30
N PHE A 24 22.13 -57.73 1.14
CA PHE A 24 20.75 -57.28 1.35
C PHE A 24 20.50 -56.86 2.80
N VAL A 25 20.99 -57.67 3.76
CA VAL A 25 20.82 -57.37 5.19
C VAL A 25 21.55 -56.07 5.56
N ILE A 26 22.77 -55.89 5.09
CA ILE A 26 23.60 -54.71 5.42
C ILE A 26 23.07 -53.43 4.78
N PHE A 27 22.61 -53.48 3.52
CA PHE A 27 22.20 -52.27 2.79
C PHE A 27 20.71 -51.93 2.91
N VAL A 28 19.85 -52.90 3.21
CA VAL A 28 18.40 -52.69 3.28
C VAL A 28 17.88 -52.85 4.70
N ILE A 29 18.13 -54.00 5.34
CA ILE A 29 17.51 -54.32 6.64
C ILE A 29 18.11 -53.47 7.76
N ILE A 30 19.44 -53.37 7.86
CA ILE A 30 20.10 -52.61 8.94
C ILE A 30 19.72 -51.12 8.88
N PRO A 31 19.82 -50.41 7.74
CA PRO A 31 19.48 -48.99 7.70
C PRO A 31 17.98 -48.73 7.90
N THR A 32 17.11 -49.64 7.45
CA THR A 32 15.66 -49.56 7.72
C THR A 32 15.36 -49.74 9.20
N LEU A 33 16.03 -50.69 9.88
CA LEU A 33 15.88 -50.89 11.32
C LEU A 33 16.39 -49.69 12.12
N LEU A 34 17.53 -49.11 11.74
CA LEU A 34 18.05 -47.87 12.34
C LEU A 34 17.07 -46.71 12.16
N THR A 35 16.47 -46.59 10.97
CA THR A 35 15.43 -45.60 10.68
C THR A 35 14.19 -45.80 11.55
N ALA A 36 13.74 -47.06 11.72
CA ALA A 36 12.62 -47.39 12.58
C ALA A 36 12.89 -47.08 14.05
N ILE A 37 14.10 -47.34 14.55
CA ILE A 37 14.51 -46.98 15.91
C ILE A 37 14.52 -45.46 16.08
N TYR A 38 15.08 -44.71 15.11
CA TYR A 38 15.10 -43.25 15.16
C TYR A 38 13.69 -42.64 15.18
N TYR A 39 12.84 -42.98 14.20
CA TYR A 39 11.47 -42.47 14.14
C TYR A 39 10.58 -42.99 15.29
N GLY A 40 10.89 -44.16 15.85
CA GLY A 40 10.17 -44.74 16.98
C GLY A 40 10.46 -44.01 18.29
N PHE A 41 11.74 -43.79 18.62
CA PHE A 41 12.16 -43.37 19.96
C PHE A 41 12.76 -41.97 20.05
N PHE A 42 13.36 -41.46 18.97
CA PHE A 42 14.15 -40.23 19.01
C PHE A 42 13.52 -39.06 18.25
N ALA A 43 12.75 -39.32 17.20
CA ALA A 43 12.11 -38.27 16.42
C ALA A 43 11.14 -37.48 17.30
N ALA A 44 11.40 -36.17 17.40
CA ALA A 44 10.56 -35.26 18.17
C ALA A 44 9.18 -35.10 17.52
N ASP A 45 8.15 -35.06 18.36
CA ASP A 45 6.79 -34.77 17.96
C ASP A 45 6.65 -33.31 17.55
N ILE A 46 5.96 -33.07 16.44
CA ILE A 46 5.70 -31.74 15.89
C ILE A 46 4.19 -31.52 15.83
N TYR A 47 3.76 -30.52 16.57
CA TYR A 47 2.38 -30.05 16.67
C TYR A 47 2.15 -28.90 15.71
N VAL A 48 0.99 -28.85 15.07
CA VAL A 48 0.66 -27.82 14.08
C VAL A 48 -0.59 -27.08 14.51
N SER A 49 -0.44 -25.80 14.81
CA SER A 49 -1.56 -24.88 15.05
C SER A 49 -1.87 -24.14 13.75
N GLU A 50 -3.15 -24.06 13.39
CA GLU A 50 -3.63 -23.37 12.18
C GLU A 50 -4.58 -22.22 12.57
N SER A 51 -4.45 -21.10 11.87
CA SER A 51 -5.41 -20.00 11.93
C SER A 51 -5.74 -19.53 10.52
N ARG A 52 -6.93 -18.95 10.35
CA ARG A 52 -7.40 -18.42 9.07
C ARG A 52 -8.01 -17.05 9.24
N PHE A 53 -7.69 -16.13 8.35
CA PHE A 53 -8.25 -14.79 8.37
C PHE A 53 -8.55 -14.28 6.96
N VAL A 54 -9.38 -13.25 6.89
CA VAL A 54 -9.71 -12.51 5.67
C VAL A 54 -9.56 -11.03 5.96
N ILE A 55 -9.10 -10.27 4.97
CA ILE A 55 -9.11 -8.81 5.03
C ILE A 55 -10.32 -8.33 4.27
N LYS A 56 -11.21 -7.61 4.95
CA LYS A 56 -12.41 -7.03 4.34
C LYS A 56 -12.26 -5.53 4.16
N SER A 57 -12.74 -5.03 3.02
CA SER A 57 -12.93 -3.61 2.79
C SER A 57 -14.38 -3.22 3.08
N PRO A 58 -14.65 -2.08 3.74
CA PRO A 58 -16.01 -1.55 3.91
C PRO A 58 -16.74 -1.30 2.58
N ASP A 59 -15.99 -1.15 1.47
CA ASP A 59 -16.49 -0.77 0.15
C ASP A 59 -16.98 -1.96 -0.71
N ASP A 60 -16.86 -3.20 -0.23
CA ASP A 60 -17.43 -4.41 -0.89
C ASP A 60 -18.98 -4.39 -0.94
N LYS A 61 -19.61 -3.34 -0.39
CA LYS A 61 -21.06 -3.08 -0.42
C LYS A 61 -21.49 -2.02 -1.44
N LYS A 62 -20.71 -1.72 -2.48
CA LYS A 62 -21.23 -0.93 -3.60
C LYS A 62 -22.11 -1.82 -4.50
N PRO A 63 -23.39 -1.48 -4.73
CA PRO A 63 -24.23 -2.24 -5.66
C PRO A 63 -23.57 -2.20 -7.04
N GLN A 64 -23.43 -3.38 -7.66
CA GLN A 64 -22.88 -3.55 -9.00
C GLN A 64 -23.68 -2.70 -10.00
N MET A 65 -23.24 -1.46 -10.24
CA MET A 65 -23.58 -0.77 -11.47
C MET A 65 -22.75 -1.41 -12.57
N SER A 66 -23.43 -2.24 -13.36
CA SER A 66 -22.91 -2.94 -14.52
C SER A 66 -22.30 -1.93 -15.51
N SER A 67 -20.98 -1.71 -15.42
CA SER A 67 -20.23 -0.95 -16.40
C SER A 67 -19.13 -1.84 -17.00
N LEU A 68 -18.86 -1.63 -18.28
CA LEU A 68 -17.80 -2.30 -19.04
C LEU A 68 -16.39 -2.15 -18.40
N ALA A 69 -16.23 -1.27 -17.39
CA ALA A 69 -15.01 -1.14 -16.59
C ALA A 69 -14.68 -2.40 -15.76
N ASN A 70 -15.67 -3.22 -15.39
CA ASN A 70 -15.43 -4.47 -14.66
C ASN A 70 -14.78 -5.56 -15.54
N LEU A 71 -14.86 -5.47 -16.86
CA LEU A 71 -14.22 -6.45 -17.77
C LEU A 71 -12.70 -6.28 -17.84
N ILE A 72 -12.17 -5.14 -17.42
CA ILE A 72 -10.72 -4.88 -17.31
C ILE A 72 -10.20 -5.34 -15.94
N GLN A 73 -11.05 -5.39 -14.91
CA GLN A 73 -10.71 -5.86 -13.56
C GLN A 73 -10.82 -7.39 -13.39
N THR A 74 -11.37 -8.10 -14.39
CA THR A 74 -11.53 -9.57 -14.38
C THR A 74 -10.24 -10.37 -14.64
N THR A 75 -9.08 -9.74 -14.81
CA THR A 75 -7.82 -10.46 -15.10
C THR A 75 -6.96 -10.80 -13.89
N GLY A 76 -7.41 -10.54 -12.66
CA GLY A 76 -6.89 -11.22 -11.48
C GLY A 76 -6.67 -10.36 -10.25
N LEU A 77 -7.12 -10.90 -9.13
CA LEU A 77 -7.01 -10.43 -7.75
C LEU A 77 -8.01 -9.36 -7.29
N SER A 78 -8.82 -9.79 -6.32
CA SER A 78 -9.38 -8.97 -5.25
C SER A 78 -8.53 -7.80 -4.80
N ALA A 79 -9.03 -6.57 -4.66
CA ALA A 79 -8.32 -5.59 -3.82
C ALA A 79 -7.99 -6.23 -2.44
N GLY A 80 -8.97 -6.84 -1.78
CA GLY A 80 -8.76 -7.56 -0.51
C GLY A 80 -7.79 -8.75 -0.56
N GLN A 81 -7.59 -9.38 -1.72
CA GLN A 81 -6.58 -10.46 -1.89
C GLN A 81 -5.16 -9.90 -1.97
N GLU A 82 -4.97 -8.73 -2.58
CA GLU A 82 -3.67 -8.04 -2.58
C GLU A 82 -3.26 -7.66 -1.15
N GLN A 83 -4.16 -7.07 -0.36
CA GLN A 83 -3.86 -6.74 1.04
C GLN A 83 -3.59 -8.00 1.88
N ALA A 84 -4.31 -9.10 1.64
CA ALA A 84 -4.06 -10.36 2.34
C ALA A 84 -2.65 -10.90 2.05
N ASN A 85 -2.19 -10.79 0.80
CA ASN A 85 -0.83 -11.17 0.43
C ASN A 85 0.23 -10.29 1.12
N GLU A 86 0.02 -8.99 1.26
CA GLU A 86 0.94 -8.11 2.00
C GLU A 86 1.12 -8.56 3.46
N VAL A 87 0.01 -8.96 4.11
CA VAL A 87 0.06 -9.48 5.48
C VAL A 87 0.75 -10.84 5.55
N LEU A 88 0.49 -11.73 4.59
CA LEU A 88 1.17 -13.03 4.50
C LEU A 88 2.68 -12.88 4.29
N ASP A 89 3.11 -11.94 3.45
CA ASP A 89 4.52 -11.62 3.23
C ASP A 89 5.16 -11.06 4.50
N TYR A 90 4.44 -10.23 5.26
CA TYR A 90 4.90 -9.80 6.57
C TYR A 90 5.08 -10.97 7.53
N VAL A 91 4.12 -11.90 7.62
CA VAL A 91 4.24 -13.10 8.48
C VAL A 91 5.48 -13.91 8.10
N ARG A 92 5.79 -14.02 6.80
CA ARG A 92 7.00 -14.72 6.31
C ARG A 92 8.29 -13.93 6.50
N SER A 93 8.22 -12.63 6.80
CA SER A 93 9.37 -11.73 6.81
C SER A 93 10.27 -11.88 8.04
N ARG A 94 11.48 -11.35 7.92
CA ARG A 94 12.42 -11.19 9.04
C ARG A 94 11.86 -10.26 10.14
N ASP A 95 11.02 -9.30 9.77
CA ASP A 95 10.44 -8.35 10.71
C ASP A 95 9.42 -9.00 11.63
N ALA A 96 8.59 -9.92 11.12
CA ALA A 96 7.68 -10.71 11.94
C ALA A 96 8.47 -11.62 12.89
N LEU A 97 9.52 -12.30 12.42
CA LEU A 97 10.39 -13.09 13.28
C LEU A 97 11.06 -12.25 14.37
N ALA A 98 11.59 -11.07 14.03
CA ALA A 98 12.22 -10.18 15.00
C ALA A 98 11.21 -9.60 16.02
N ALA A 99 9.97 -9.35 15.61
CA ALA A 99 8.90 -8.97 16.52
C ALA A 99 8.55 -10.14 17.46
N LEU A 100 8.35 -11.33 16.90
CA LEU A 100 8.03 -12.55 17.64
C LEU A 100 9.11 -12.91 18.66
N ASP A 101 10.39 -12.81 18.29
CA ASP A 101 11.52 -13.07 19.20
C ASP A 101 11.55 -12.07 20.36
N ARG A 102 11.25 -10.78 20.10
CA ARG A 102 11.13 -9.75 21.15
C ARG A 102 9.97 -9.99 22.10
N HIS A 103 8.83 -10.48 21.61
CA HIS A 103 7.63 -10.65 22.43
C HIS A 103 7.60 -11.94 23.25
N MET A 104 8.19 -13.03 22.74
CA MET A 104 8.05 -14.35 23.39
C MET A 104 9.30 -15.23 23.37
N ALA A 105 10.46 -14.66 23.01
CA ALA A 105 11.72 -15.37 22.89
C ALA A 105 11.60 -16.65 22.04
N VAL A 106 11.04 -16.52 20.83
CA VAL A 106 10.77 -17.65 19.93
C VAL A 106 12.01 -18.49 19.66
N ARG A 107 13.20 -17.87 19.66
CA ARG A 107 14.48 -18.58 19.56
C ARG A 107 14.62 -19.68 20.63
N GLN A 108 14.24 -19.39 21.88
CA GLN A 108 14.33 -20.36 22.97
C GLN A 108 13.27 -21.44 22.85
N ARG A 109 12.05 -21.09 22.41
CA ARG A 109 10.97 -22.06 22.18
C ARG A 109 11.33 -23.07 21.09
N PHE A 110 11.97 -22.62 20.00
CA PHE A 110 12.49 -23.51 18.97
C PHE A 110 13.71 -24.34 19.42
N ALA A 111 14.38 -23.95 20.50
CA ALA A 111 15.48 -24.71 21.09
C ALA A 111 15.02 -25.83 22.03
N ASN A 112 13.81 -25.71 22.56
CA ASN A 112 13.26 -26.60 23.58
C ASN A 112 12.36 -27.65 22.93
N GLY A 113 12.47 -28.91 23.37
CA GLY A 113 11.57 -30.01 22.98
C GLY A 113 11.96 -30.79 21.71
N GLY A 114 12.70 -30.18 20.78
CA GLY A 114 13.18 -30.88 19.59
C GLY A 114 14.40 -31.78 19.83
N ASP A 115 14.60 -32.76 18.95
CA ASP A 115 15.82 -33.58 18.97
C ASP A 115 17.04 -32.77 18.45
N ILE A 116 18.26 -33.32 18.60
CA ILE A 116 19.51 -32.64 18.24
C ILE A 116 19.56 -32.20 16.76
N PHE A 117 18.81 -32.88 15.89
CA PHE A 117 18.80 -32.63 14.45
C PHE A 117 17.72 -31.62 14.04
N THR A 118 16.57 -31.65 14.70
CA THR A 118 15.36 -30.90 14.34
C THR A 118 15.19 -29.60 15.11
N ARG A 119 15.75 -29.47 16.31
CA ARG A 119 15.67 -28.22 17.10
C ARG A 119 16.54 -27.09 16.52
N PHE A 120 16.28 -25.86 16.92
CA PHE A 120 17.16 -24.73 16.64
C PHE A 120 18.00 -24.34 17.87
N PRO A 121 19.31 -24.11 17.77
CA PRO A 121 20.16 -24.42 16.62
C PRO A 121 20.36 -25.94 16.48
N SER A 122 20.32 -26.43 15.24
CA SER A 122 20.67 -27.82 14.93
C SER A 122 22.19 -27.97 14.95
N PHE A 123 22.69 -29.19 15.17
CA PHE A 123 24.12 -29.51 15.14
C PHE A 123 24.84 -29.02 13.87
N ILE A 124 24.12 -28.91 12.75
CA ILE A 124 24.65 -28.52 11.44
C ILE A 124 24.54 -27.01 11.18
N THR A 125 23.65 -26.31 11.88
CA THR A 125 23.36 -24.88 11.64
C THR A 125 23.91 -23.99 12.74
N GLY A 126 24.46 -22.82 12.37
CA GLY A 126 24.91 -21.83 13.34
C GLY A 126 23.75 -21.16 14.12
N ASN A 127 24.11 -20.34 15.11
CA ASN A 127 23.16 -19.64 15.99
C ASN A 127 22.87 -18.18 15.55
N SER A 128 23.17 -17.81 14.30
CA SER A 128 22.91 -16.45 13.81
C SER A 128 21.42 -16.20 13.58
N PHE A 129 21.03 -14.93 13.48
CA PHE A 129 19.65 -14.56 13.13
C PHE A 129 19.23 -15.10 11.74
N GLU A 130 20.15 -15.16 10.78
CA GLU A 130 19.86 -15.69 9.45
C GLU A 130 19.56 -17.20 9.49
N TYR A 131 20.25 -17.97 10.33
CA TYR A 131 19.91 -19.38 10.55
C TYR A 131 18.56 -19.54 11.25
N LEU A 132 18.24 -18.67 12.22
CA LEU A 132 16.93 -18.65 12.86
C LEU A 132 15.82 -18.35 11.85
N TYR A 133 16.05 -17.41 10.93
CA TYR A 133 15.11 -17.10 9.86
C TYR A 133 14.87 -18.28 8.91
N ARG A 134 15.95 -18.93 8.44
CA ARG A 134 15.83 -20.14 7.61
C ARG A 134 15.09 -21.28 8.33
N TYR A 135 15.24 -21.36 9.65
CA TYR A 135 14.50 -22.32 10.47
C TYR A 135 13.03 -21.94 10.59
N TYR A 136 12.77 -20.67 10.90
CA TYR A 136 11.43 -20.09 10.98
C TYR A 136 10.62 -20.32 9.70
N SER A 137 11.18 -20.09 8.51
CA SER A 137 10.50 -20.34 7.24
C SER A 137 10.10 -21.81 6.99
N LYS A 138 10.66 -22.77 7.74
CA LYS A 138 10.25 -24.19 7.70
C LYS A 138 9.15 -24.51 8.71
N MET A 139 9.14 -23.78 9.82
CA MET A 139 8.20 -23.96 10.94
C MET A 139 6.92 -23.17 10.75
N VAL A 140 6.99 -22.01 10.11
CA VAL A 140 5.85 -21.16 9.82
C VAL A 140 5.59 -21.14 8.32
N ASP A 141 4.41 -21.62 7.95
CA ASP A 141 3.88 -21.52 6.61
C ASP A 141 2.67 -20.58 6.64
N ALA A 142 2.65 -19.62 5.73
CA ALA A 142 1.57 -18.66 5.61
C ALA A 142 1.21 -18.60 4.13
N SER A 143 0.00 -18.94 3.71
CA SER A 143 -0.37 -18.99 2.30
C SER A 143 -1.82 -18.55 2.07
N LEU A 144 -2.12 -18.10 0.86
CA LEU A 144 -3.49 -17.81 0.46
C LEU A 144 -4.13 -19.08 -0.10
N ASP A 145 -5.26 -19.49 0.44
CA ASP A 145 -6.05 -20.59 -0.10
C ASP A 145 -6.80 -20.10 -1.35
N PRO A 146 -6.47 -20.59 -2.56
CA PRO A 146 -7.07 -20.11 -3.80
C PRO A 146 -8.55 -20.51 -3.94
N GLN A 147 -9.03 -21.51 -3.19
CA GLN A 147 -10.42 -21.93 -3.24
C GLN A 147 -11.32 -21.04 -2.39
N THR A 148 -10.85 -20.69 -1.19
CA THR A 148 -11.64 -19.91 -0.22
C THR A 148 -11.29 -18.42 -0.20
N GLY A 149 -10.16 -18.03 -0.80
CA GLY A 149 -9.63 -16.68 -0.72
C GLY A 149 -9.16 -16.29 0.69
N THR A 150 -9.02 -17.26 1.61
CA THR A 150 -8.63 -17.02 2.99
C THR A 150 -7.13 -17.13 3.17
N ALA A 151 -6.56 -16.24 3.98
CA ALA A 151 -5.17 -16.34 4.40
C ALA A 151 -5.06 -17.41 5.49
N VAL A 152 -4.18 -18.38 5.31
CA VAL A 152 -3.97 -19.52 6.21
C VAL A 152 -2.58 -19.42 6.80
N VAL A 153 -2.47 -19.40 8.13
CA VAL A 153 -1.20 -19.41 8.85
C VAL A 153 -1.08 -20.69 9.66
N LYS A 154 -0.09 -21.51 9.32
CA LYS A 154 0.25 -22.76 9.99
C LYS A 154 1.58 -22.63 10.70
N VAL A 155 1.60 -22.92 11.99
CA VAL A 155 2.81 -22.89 12.81
C VAL A 155 3.07 -24.27 13.38
N LYS A 156 4.30 -24.73 13.19
CA LYS A 156 4.84 -25.97 13.73
C LYS A 156 5.69 -25.67 14.97
N ALA A 157 5.52 -26.46 16.02
CA ALA A 157 6.39 -26.42 17.18
C ALA A 157 6.47 -27.80 17.86
N PHE A 158 7.42 -27.96 18.78
CA PHE A 158 7.64 -29.21 19.51
C PHE A 158 6.65 -29.44 20.65
N THR A 159 5.95 -28.40 21.08
CA THR A 159 4.89 -28.50 22.09
C THR A 159 3.59 -27.92 21.55
N PRO A 160 2.43 -28.45 21.96
CA PRO A 160 1.13 -27.88 21.60
C PRO A 160 0.99 -26.41 21.97
N GLU A 161 1.50 -26.04 23.14
CA GLU A 161 1.40 -24.68 23.67
C GLU A 161 2.26 -23.71 22.86
N ASP A 162 3.49 -24.09 22.49
CA ASP A 162 4.34 -23.24 21.66
C ASP A 162 3.71 -23.03 20.27
N ALA A 163 3.16 -24.08 19.65
CA ALA A 163 2.52 -23.98 18.35
C ALA A 163 1.35 -22.98 18.40
N TYR A 164 0.50 -23.10 19.44
CA TYR A 164 -0.63 -22.21 19.68
C TYR A 164 -0.19 -20.76 19.96
N GLN A 165 0.75 -20.56 20.88
CA GLN A 165 1.17 -19.22 21.30
C GLN A 165 1.86 -18.46 20.17
N ILE A 166 2.72 -19.13 19.41
CA ILE A 166 3.38 -18.54 18.25
C ILE A 166 2.35 -18.17 17.18
N ASN A 167 1.41 -19.07 16.85
CA ASN A 167 0.37 -18.78 15.85
C ASN A 167 -0.50 -17.59 16.28
N ARG A 168 -0.98 -17.59 17.53
CA ARG A 168 -1.74 -16.48 18.11
C ARG A 168 -1.00 -15.16 18.06
N SER A 169 0.29 -15.16 18.32
CA SER A 169 1.08 -13.92 18.31
C SER A 169 1.35 -13.43 16.90
N LEU A 170 1.57 -14.33 15.94
CA LEU A 170 1.64 -13.94 14.52
C LEU A 170 0.32 -13.34 14.03
N LEU A 171 -0.83 -13.92 14.42
CA LEU A 171 -2.13 -13.36 14.10
C LEU A 171 -2.32 -11.96 14.70
N GLY A 172 -1.92 -11.73 15.95
CA GLY A 172 -1.93 -10.40 16.56
C GLY A 172 -0.99 -9.41 15.87
N LEU A 173 0.21 -9.84 15.50
CA LEU A 173 1.16 -9.00 14.74
C LEU A 173 0.62 -8.64 13.35
N SER A 174 -0.13 -9.54 12.71
CA SER A 174 -0.85 -9.29 11.45
C SER A 174 -1.95 -8.26 11.61
N GLU A 175 -2.74 -8.31 12.69
CA GLU A 175 -3.74 -7.29 13.01
C GLU A 175 -3.10 -5.91 13.24
N ASP A 176 -2.03 -5.88 14.04
CA ASP A 176 -1.28 -4.66 14.30
C ASP A 176 -0.65 -4.07 13.03
N LEU A 177 -0.24 -4.91 12.08
CA LEU A 177 0.21 -4.44 10.77
C LEU A 177 -0.93 -3.73 10.02
N VAL A 178 -2.09 -4.38 9.88
CA VAL A 178 -3.25 -3.80 9.18
C VAL A 178 -3.66 -2.47 9.83
N ASN A 179 -3.74 -2.44 11.17
CA ASN A 179 -4.04 -1.23 11.93
C ASN A 179 -3.02 -0.10 11.67
N ARG A 180 -1.72 -0.42 11.65
CA ARG A 180 -0.67 0.56 11.34
C ARG A 180 -0.73 1.05 9.90
N LEU A 181 -1.03 0.17 8.93
CA LEU A 181 -1.18 0.56 7.53
C LEU A 181 -2.37 1.50 7.34
N ASN A 182 -3.52 1.20 7.95
CA ASN A 182 -4.68 2.10 7.95
C ASN A 182 -4.37 3.46 8.58
N ALA A 183 -3.76 3.47 9.77
CA ALA A 183 -3.40 4.71 10.44
C ALA A 183 -2.46 5.56 9.57
N ARG A 184 -1.46 4.93 8.97
CA ARG A 184 -0.52 5.59 8.06
C ARG A 184 -1.22 6.13 6.80
N ALA A 185 -2.10 5.36 6.17
CA ALA A 185 -2.83 5.78 4.98
C ALA A 185 -3.73 6.98 5.30
N ARG A 186 -4.48 6.90 6.41
CA ARG A 186 -5.30 7.99 6.94
C ARG A 186 -4.49 9.25 7.16
N ASP A 187 -3.43 9.16 7.95
CA ASP A 187 -2.65 10.32 8.38
C ASP A 187 -1.95 10.98 7.18
N ARG A 188 -1.48 10.18 6.20
CA ARG A 188 -0.94 10.70 4.93
C ARG A 188 -1.99 11.43 4.10
N GLY A 189 -3.19 10.84 3.93
CA GLY A 189 -4.27 11.46 3.16
C GLY A 189 -4.73 12.80 3.75
N ILE A 190 -4.87 12.86 5.08
CA ILE A 190 -5.23 14.10 5.78
C ILE A 190 -4.08 15.12 5.68
N ALA A 191 -2.84 14.72 5.94
CA ALA A 191 -1.68 15.63 5.88
C ALA A 191 -1.47 16.23 4.48
N GLU A 192 -1.73 15.45 3.42
CA GLU A 192 -1.71 15.96 2.04
C GLU A 192 -2.77 17.05 1.83
N ALA A 193 -4.03 16.77 2.21
CA ALA A 193 -5.10 17.74 2.06
C ALA A 193 -4.88 19.00 2.90
N GLU A 194 -4.34 18.88 4.11
CA GLU A 194 -3.96 20.02 4.94
C GLU A 194 -2.86 20.86 4.28
N ARG A 195 -1.87 20.23 3.63
CA ARG A 195 -0.84 20.94 2.87
C ARG A 195 -1.45 21.72 1.69
N GLN A 196 -2.40 21.14 0.97
CA GLN A 196 -3.08 21.83 -0.14
C GLN A 196 -3.85 23.06 0.36
N VAL A 197 -4.53 22.96 1.51
CA VAL A 197 -5.21 24.10 2.15
C VAL A 197 -4.20 25.19 2.55
N GLN A 198 -3.05 24.81 3.11
CA GLN A 198 -1.99 25.77 3.46
C GLN A 198 -1.47 26.51 2.23
N ILE A 199 -1.14 25.79 1.16
CA ILE A 199 -0.66 26.38 -0.11
C ILE A 199 -1.70 27.35 -0.68
N ALA A 200 -2.98 26.94 -0.73
CA ALA A 200 -4.06 27.79 -1.23
C ALA A 200 -4.25 29.04 -0.34
N THR A 201 -4.18 28.88 0.98
CA THR A 201 -4.28 29.98 1.94
C THR A 201 -3.15 31.00 1.74
N GLU A 202 -1.91 30.54 1.58
CA GLU A 202 -0.77 31.42 1.32
C GLU A 202 -0.91 32.16 -0.01
N ARG A 203 -1.37 31.50 -1.08
CA ARG A 203 -1.64 32.14 -2.36
C ARG A 203 -2.70 33.24 -2.21
N THR A 204 -3.82 32.95 -1.57
CA THR A 204 -4.88 33.95 -1.31
C THR A 204 -4.36 35.14 -0.51
N ARG A 205 -3.53 34.91 0.51
CA ARG A 205 -2.90 35.99 1.30
C ARG A 205 -1.98 36.85 0.43
N LYS A 206 -1.11 36.24 -0.38
CA LYS A 206 -0.18 36.95 -1.28
C LYS A 206 -0.93 37.82 -2.29
N ILE A 207 -1.98 37.30 -2.92
CA ILE A 207 -2.77 38.05 -3.90
C ILE A 207 -3.58 39.17 -3.25
N THR A 208 -4.15 38.93 -2.07
CA THR A 208 -4.87 39.97 -1.32
C THR A 208 -3.92 41.11 -0.91
N ALA A 209 -2.70 40.79 -0.49
CA ALA A 209 -1.67 41.78 -0.21
C ALA A 209 -1.22 42.54 -1.46
N ALA A 210 -1.04 41.85 -2.59
CA ALA A 210 -0.71 42.48 -3.88
C ALA A 210 -1.80 43.43 -4.36
N LEU A 211 -3.07 43.03 -4.29
CA LEU A 211 -4.22 43.88 -4.63
C LEU A 211 -4.31 45.11 -3.72
N THR A 212 -4.06 44.93 -2.42
CA THR A 212 -4.03 46.05 -1.46
C THR A 212 -2.87 47.00 -1.74
N GLY A 213 -1.68 46.46 -2.02
CA GLY A 213 -0.51 47.24 -2.42
C GLY A 213 -0.74 48.02 -3.70
N TYR A 214 -1.38 47.41 -4.70
CA TYR A 214 -1.76 48.05 -5.95
C TYR A 214 -2.74 49.22 -5.72
N ARG A 215 -3.80 49.01 -4.93
CA ARG A 215 -4.76 50.07 -4.56
C ARG A 215 -4.07 51.25 -3.86
N ASN A 216 -3.14 50.97 -2.95
CA ASN A 216 -2.37 52.00 -2.25
C ASN A 216 -1.43 52.79 -3.18
N GLN A 217 -0.73 52.10 -4.10
CA GLN A 217 0.18 52.75 -5.04
C GLN A 217 -0.56 53.64 -6.05
N VAL A 218 -1.71 53.17 -6.52
CA VAL A 218 -2.49 53.87 -7.53
C VAL A 218 -3.40 54.93 -6.91
N ALA A 219 -3.62 54.90 -5.59
CA ALA A 219 -4.55 55.75 -4.85
C ALA A 219 -5.99 55.70 -5.39
N LEU A 220 -6.36 54.58 -6.00
CA LEU A 220 -7.70 54.30 -6.52
C LEU A 220 -8.24 53.02 -5.88
N ILE A 221 -9.42 53.12 -5.27
CA ILE A 221 -10.11 51.98 -4.64
C ILE A 221 -10.71 51.06 -5.71
N ASP A 222 -11.32 51.65 -6.74
CA ASP A 222 -11.98 50.98 -7.85
C ASP A 222 -11.80 51.80 -9.15
N PRO A 223 -10.83 51.44 -10.01
CA PRO A 223 -10.56 52.15 -11.25
C PRO A 223 -11.76 52.18 -12.21
N ALA A 224 -12.61 51.15 -12.21
CA ALA A 224 -13.78 51.07 -13.08
C ALA A 224 -14.85 52.07 -12.65
N LYS A 225 -15.15 52.16 -11.35
CA LYS A 225 -16.09 53.18 -10.82
C LYS A 225 -15.59 54.59 -11.06
N GLN A 226 -14.29 54.82 -10.91
CA GLN A 226 -13.71 56.13 -11.15
C GLN A 226 -13.69 56.51 -12.63
N ALA A 227 -13.39 55.57 -13.54
CA ALA A 227 -13.53 55.78 -14.97
C ALA A 227 -14.97 56.15 -15.34
N GLY A 228 -15.95 55.43 -14.79
CA GLY A 228 -17.38 55.72 -14.98
C GLY A 228 -17.75 57.16 -14.60
N GLY A 229 -17.31 57.62 -13.42
CA GLY A 229 -17.56 59.00 -12.99
C GLY A 229 -16.89 60.07 -13.88
N VAL A 230 -15.66 59.83 -14.36
CA VAL A 230 -15.00 60.77 -15.29
C VAL A 230 -15.70 60.81 -16.64
N ILE A 231 -16.14 59.66 -17.15
CA ILE A 231 -16.90 59.55 -18.40
C ILE A 231 -18.26 60.26 -18.27
N GLU A 232 -18.94 60.12 -17.14
CA GLU A 232 -20.21 60.80 -16.87
C GLU A 232 -20.06 62.32 -16.90
N ILE A 233 -19.04 62.86 -16.23
CA ILE A 233 -18.72 64.30 -16.26
C ILE A 233 -18.38 64.76 -17.69
N ALA A 234 -17.59 63.97 -18.44
CA ALA A 234 -17.26 64.27 -19.83
C ALA A 234 -18.52 64.30 -20.72
N ASN A 235 -19.44 63.36 -20.54
CA ASN A 235 -20.71 63.31 -21.26
C ASN A 235 -21.60 64.52 -20.96
N GLN A 236 -21.67 64.95 -19.69
CA GLN A 236 -22.37 66.18 -19.31
C GLN A 236 -21.77 67.43 -20.00
N MET A 237 -20.43 67.53 -20.05
CA MET A 237 -19.76 68.62 -20.76
C MET A 237 -19.96 68.55 -22.28
N VAL A 238 -19.98 67.36 -22.88
CA VAL A 238 -20.29 67.17 -24.30
C VAL A 238 -21.72 67.65 -24.61
N ALA A 239 -22.70 67.29 -23.78
CA ALA A 239 -24.07 67.78 -23.91
C ALA A 239 -24.13 69.32 -23.80
N GLN A 240 -23.42 69.91 -22.83
CA GLN A 240 -23.33 71.36 -22.67
C GLN A 240 -22.69 72.05 -23.88
N ARG A 241 -21.61 71.47 -24.43
CA ARG A 241 -20.95 71.99 -25.64
C ARG A 241 -21.89 71.97 -26.83
N SER A 242 -22.60 70.86 -27.05
CA SER A 242 -23.56 70.71 -28.14
C SER A 242 -24.68 71.76 -28.05
N ALA A 243 -25.20 72.02 -26.84
CA ALA A 243 -26.20 73.06 -26.62
C ALA A 243 -25.66 74.47 -26.96
N LEU A 244 -24.43 74.79 -26.53
CA LEU A 244 -23.79 76.08 -26.85
C LEU A 244 -23.46 76.22 -28.34
N GLN A 245 -23.07 75.13 -29.02
CA GLN A 245 -22.84 75.13 -30.46
C GLN A 245 -24.13 75.39 -31.25
N ALA A 246 -25.23 74.74 -30.87
CA ALA A 246 -26.54 75.02 -31.46
C ALA A 246 -26.94 76.49 -31.28
N GLN A 247 -26.75 77.05 -30.07
CA GLN A 247 -27.00 78.47 -29.81
C GLN A 247 -26.13 79.40 -30.67
N LEU A 248 -24.84 79.09 -30.81
CA LEU A 248 -23.93 79.86 -31.65
C LEU A 248 -24.37 79.83 -33.12
N GLU A 249 -24.74 78.66 -33.65
CA GLU A 249 -25.16 78.49 -35.04
C GLU A 249 -26.46 79.26 -35.36
N THR A 250 -27.44 79.21 -34.45
CA THR A 250 -28.66 80.03 -34.55
C THR A 250 -28.32 81.52 -34.54
N MET A 251 -27.48 81.96 -33.61
CA MET A 251 -27.13 83.38 -33.47
C MET A 251 -26.29 83.91 -34.65
N GLU A 252 -25.44 83.08 -35.24
CA GLU A 252 -24.67 83.43 -36.45
C GLU A 252 -25.57 83.53 -37.69
N ARG A 253 -26.62 82.70 -37.82
CA ARG A 253 -27.62 82.82 -38.90
C ARG A 253 -28.51 84.05 -38.72
N GLU A 254 -29.01 84.27 -37.52
CA GLU A 254 -30.03 85.30 -37.27
C GLU A 254 -29.45 86.69 -37.00
N THR A 255 -28.26 86.79 -36.39
CA THR A 255 -27.66 88.07 -35.99
C THR A 255 -26.13 88.08 -36.15
N PRO A 256 -25.61 88.17 -37.39
CA PRO A 256 -24.18 87.98 -37.69
C PRO A 256 -23.21 88.96 -37.02
N ARG A 257 -23.69 90.13 -36.56
CA ARG A 257 -22.88 91.17 -35.89
C ARG A 257 -23.11 91.24 -34.38
N ASN A 258 -23.71 90.21 -33.78
CA ASN A 258 -24.00 90.21 -32.35
C ASN A 258 -22.68 90.19 -31.52
N PRO A 259 -22.46 91.15 -30.61
CA PRO A 259 -21.24 91.22 -29.80
C PRO A 259 -21.04 90.05 -28.84
N ALA A 260 -22.05 89.20 -28.62
CA ALA A 260 -21.95 88.00 -27.79
C ALA A 260 -21.33 86.78 -28.51
N ILE A 261 -21.20 86.80 -29.85
CA ILE A 261 -20.63 85.69 -30.65
C ILE A 261 -19.20 85.32 -30.18
N PRO A 262 -18.26 86.26 -29.99
CA PRO A 262 -16.92 85.93 -29.50
C PRO A 262 -16.93 85.27 -28.12
N ALA A 263 -17.83 85.70 -27.22
CA ALA A 263 -17.95 85.12 -25.88
C ALA A 263 -18.45 83.66 -25.92
N LEU A 264 -19.43 83.36 -26.76
CA LEU A 264 -19.92 81.98 -26.98
C LEU A 264 -18.82 81.08 -27.57
N ARG A 265 -18.10 81.57 -28.59
CA ARG A 265 -16.96 80.85 -29.18
C ARG A 265 -15.88 80.53 -28.13
N ASN A 266 -15.52 81.50 -27.30
CA ASN A 266 -14.57 81.30 -26.21
C ASN A 266 -15.06 80.27 -25.19
N ARG A 267 -16.36 80.26 -24.88
CA ARG A 267 -16.94 79.28 -23.93
C ARG A 267 -16.97 77.87 -24.50
N ILE A 268 -17.30 77.72 -25.80
CA ILE A 268 -17.21 76.44 -26.51
C ILE A 268 -15.76 75.94 -26.55
N ALA A 269 -14.79 76.82 -26.82
CA ALA A 269 -13.37 76.47 -26.80
C ALA A 269 -12.91 76.02 -25.40
N ALA A 270 -13.33 76.73 -24.34
CA ALA A 270 -13.01 76.36 -22.96
C ALA A 270 -13.59 74.98 -22.57
N ILE A 271 -14.87 74.73 -22.85
CA ILE A 271 -15.49 73.43 -22.59
C ILE A 271 -14.85 72.33 -23.45
N SER A 272 -14.50 72.61 -24.71
CA SER A 272 -13.80 71.64 -25.57
C SER A 272 -12.43 71.27 -25.01
N SER A 273 -11.69 72.24 -24.48
CA SER A 273 -10.42 71.98 -23.79
C SER A 273 -10.62 71.13 -22.53
N GLN A 274 -11.67 71.41 -21.73
CA GLN A 274 -12.01 70.60 -20.56
C GLN A 274 -12.40 69.16 -20.90
N ILE A 275 -13.19 68.95 -21.97
CA ILE A 275 -13.53 67.61 -22.47
C ILE A 275 -12.27 66.85 -22.87
N ALA A 276 -11.35 67.50 -23.61
CA ALA A 276 -10.08 66.89 -23.99
C ALA A 276 -9.22 66.52 -22.77
N GLN A 277 -9.19 67.38 -21.74
CA GLN A 277 -8.50 67.08 -20.47
C GLN A 277 -9.12 65.89 -19.72
N GLN A 278 -10.46 65.78 -19.65
CA GLN A 278 -11.10 64.62 -19.00
C GLN A 278 -10.89 63.34 -19.79
N ASN A 279 -11.03 63.37 -21.12
CA ASN A 279 -10.78 62.20 -21.96
C ASN A 279 -9.33 61.72 -21.83
N GLY A 280 -8.37 62.65 -21.78
CA GLY A 280 -6.95 62.33 -21.54
C GLY A 280 -6.65 61.72 -20.18
N ARG A 281 -7.54 61.82 -19.19
CA ARG A 281 -7.43 61.10 -17.91
C ARG A 281 -7.86 59.64 -18.00
N VAL A 282 -8.81 59.33 -18.90
CA VAL A 282 -9.37 57.99 -19.06
C VAL A 282 -8.57 57.16 -20.05
N VAL A 283 -8.15 57.74 -21.18
CA VAL A 283 -7.49 57.06 -22.31
C VAL A 283 -6.38 57.91 -22.95
N GLY A 284 -5.42 57.27 -23.62
CA GLY A 284 -4.42 57.95 -24.45
C GLY A 284 -3.02 58.16 -23.84
N GLY A 285 -2.68 57.53 -22.72
CA GLY A 285 -1.35 57.63 -22.11
C GLY A 285 -1.06 56.58 -21.03
N ALA A 286 0.21 56.49 -20.61
CA ALA A 286 0.70 55.48 -19.66
C ALA A 286 0.14 55.61 -18.22
N ASN A 287 -0.29 56.81 -17.82
CA ASN A 287 -0.84 57.10 -16.48
C ASN A 287 -2.36 57.30 -16.47
N THR A 288 -3.07 56.67 -17.42
CA THR A 288 -4.53 56.79 -17.55
C THR A 288 -5.28 55.79 -16.68
N ILE A 289 -6.57 56.02 -16.46
CA ILE A 289 -7.39 55.05 -15.71
C ILE A 289 -7.48 53.72 -16.46
N ALA A 290 -7.54 53.73 -17.80
CA ALA A 290 -7.57 52.52 -18.61
C ALA A 290 -6.28 51.68 -18.49
N SER A 291 -5.09 52.30 -18.46
CA SER A 291 -3.83 51.55 -18.30
C SER A 291 -3.69 50.91 -16.92
N LYS A 292 -4.32 51.48 -15.90
CA LYS A 292 -4.37 50.95 -14.54
C LYS A 292 -5.43 49.86 -14.37
N LEU A 293 -6.48 49.87 -15.19
CA LEU A 293 -7.57 48.90 -15.10
C LEU A 293 -7.12 47.48 -15.46
N GLY A 294 -6.27 47.30 -16.49
CA GLY A 294 -5.79 45.97 -16.91
C GLY A 294 -5.08 45.20 -15.79
N ASN A 295 -4.07 45.81 -15.17
CA ASN A 295 -3.34 45.19 -14.05
C ASN A 295 -4.23 44.95 -12.82
N TYR A 296 -5.26 45.78 -12.62
CA TYR A 296 -6.22 45.63 -11.54
C TYR A 296 -7.16 44.44 -11.78
N ASP A 297 -7.68 44.30 -12.99
CA ASP A 297 -8.55 43.19 -13.39
C ASP A 297 -7.82 41.85 -13.31
N ASP A 298 -6.54 41.80 -13.71
CA ASP A 298 -5.71 40.60 -13.55
C ASP A 298 -5.60 40.19 -12.07
N LEU A 299 -5.33 41.14 -11.16
CA LEU A 299 -5.26 40.86 -9.72
C LEU A 299 -6.62 40.45 -9.13
N LEU A 300 -7.73 41.00 -9.63
CA LEU A 300 -9.07 40.60 -9.22
C LEU A 300 -9.43 39.18 -9.68
N VAL A 301 -9.12 38.83 -10.93
CA VAL A 301 -9.32 37.48 -11.47
C VAL A 301 -8.49 36.48 -10.68
N GLU A 302 -7.22 36.80 -10.42
CA GLU A 302 -6.32 35.96 -9.64
C GLU A 302 -6.81 35.82 -8.19
N GLN A 303 -7.36 36.88 -7.58
CA GLN A 303 -7.97 36.81 -6.25
C GLN A 303 -9.18 35.86 -6.24
N LYS A 304 -10.06 35.97 -7.24
CA LYS A 304 -11.23 35.10 -7.38
C LYS A 304 -10.80 33.64 -7.53
N PHE A 305 -9.84 33.36 -8.41
CA PHE A 305 -9.29 32.03 -8.61
C PHE A 305 -8.66 31.46 -7.34
N ALA A 306 -7.87 32.27 -6.62
CA ALA A 306 -7.26 31.85 -5.35
C ALA A 306 -8.31 31.51 -4.28
N ASN A 307 -9.40 32.28 -4.18
CA ASN A 307 -10.51 32.01 -3.27
C ASN A 307 -11.30 30.73 -3.64
N GLU A 308 -11.57 30.53 -4.93
CA GLU A 308 -12.22 29.31 -5.42
C GLU A 308 -11.35 28.07 -5.15
N ASN A 309 -10.05 28.17 -5.40
CA ASN A 309 -9.09 27.11 -5.10
C ASN A 309 -9.01 26.80 -3.59
N LEU A 310 -8.96 27.83 -2.72
CA LEU A 310 -9.02 27.63 -1.27
C LEU A 310 -10.32 26.94 -0.84
N THR A 311 -11.45 27.28 -1.45
CA THR A 311 -12.73 26.63 -1.18
C THR A 311 -12.69 25.16 -1.60
N ALA A 312 -12.17 24.85 -2.79
CA ALA A 312 -11.98 23.49 -3.28
C ALA A 312 -11.02 22.68 -2.38
N ALA A 313 -9.90 23.26 -1.95
CA ALA A 313 -8.95 22.62 -1.05
C ALA A 313 -9.57 22.29 0.32
N ASN A 314 -10.38 23.21 0.89
CA ASN A 314 -11.11 22.95 2.12
C ASN A 314 -12.14 21.83 1.96
N ALA A 315 -12.87 21.81 0.84
CA ALA A 315 -13.78 20.71 0.52
C ALA A 315 -13.02 19.37 0.40
N GLY A 316 -11.85 19.38 -0.24
CA GLY A 316 -10.94 18.25 -0.31
C GLY A 316 -10.48 17.75 1.06
N LEU A 317 -10.16 18.66 2.00
CA LEU A 317 -9.81 18.30 3.39
C LEU A 317 -10.99 17.67 4.14
N VAL A 318 -12.19 18.22 4.01
CA VAL A 318 -13.40 17.63 4.60
C VAL A 318 -13.64 16.24 4.02
N GLN A 319 -13.50 16.07 2.70
CA GLN A 319 -13.62 14.78 2.04
C GLN A 319 -12.56 13.79 2.51
N ALA A 320 -11.29 14.20 2.58
CA ALA A 320 -10.20 13.35 3.07
C ALA A 320 -10.44 12.88 4.52
N ARG A 321 -10.97 13.75 5.39
CA ARG A 321 -11.36 13.39 6.77
C ARG A 321 -12.56 12.44 6.82
N SER A 322 -13.54 12.62 5.96
CA SER A 322 -14.69 11.71 5.82
C SER A 322 -14.26 10.33 5.32
N GLU A 323 -13.39 10.30 4.31
CA GLU A 323 -12.87 9.06 3.73
C GLU A 323 -11.98 8.30 4.72
N ALA A 324 -11.12 9.02 5.44
CA ALA A 324 -10.32 8.53 6.56
C ALA A 324 -11.14 7.85 7.67
N GLN A 325 -12.39 8.27 7.87
CA GLN A 325 -13.30 7.65 8.83
C GLN A 325 -13.97 6.39 8.28
N LYS A 326 -14.17 6.30 6.97
CA LYS A 326 -14.86 5.18 6.30
C LYS A 326 -13.92 4.06 5.85
N GLN A 327 -12.73 4.39 5.37
CA GLN A 327 -11.77 3.45 4.81
C GLN A 327 -10.90 2.83 5.89
N GLN A 328 -11.33 1.70 6.43
CA GLN A 328 -10.51 0.88 7.30
C GLN A 328 -10.62 -0.57 6.88
N PHE A 329 -9.54 -1.10 6.30
CA PHE A 329 -9.41 -2.54 6.14
C PHE A 329 -9.34 -3.17 7.53
N TYR A 330 -10.05 -4.24 7.78
CA TYR A 330 -9.90 -4.96 9.04
C TYR A 330 -9.63 -6.43 8.76
N LEU A 331 -8.80 -6.99 9.63
CA LEU A 331 -8.54 -8.42 9.64
C LEU A 331 -9.65 -9.08 10.44
N GLU A 332 -10.43 -9.93 9.78
CA GLU A 332 -11.44 -10.75 10.41
C GLU A 332 -10.91 -12.17 10.56
N ARG A 333 -10.88 -12.65 11.81
CA ARG A 333 -10.47 -14.01 12.14
C ARG A 333 -11.60 -14.97 11.77
N VAL A 334 -11.38 -15.76 10.73
CA VAL A 334 -12.33 -16.82 10.32
C VAL A 334 -12.15 -18.05 11.20
N VAL A 335 -10.90 -18.38 11.53
CA VAL A 335 -10.54 -19.50 12.41
C VAL A 335 -9.49 -19.03 13.40
N GLU A 336 -9.77 -19.18 14.69
CA GLU A 336 -8.80 -18.91 15.74
C GLU A 336 -7.70 -19.99 15.80
N PRO A 337 -6.47 -19.64 16.23
CA PRO A 337 -5.42 -20.62 16.46
C PRO A 337 -5.90 -21.71 17.42
N ASN A 338 -5.69 -22.97 17.06
CA ASN A 338 -6.04 -24.11 17.91
C ASN A 338 -4.83 -24.64 18.69
N ARG A 339 -5.10 -25.25 19.86
CA ARG A 339 -4.11 -26.07 20.59
C ARG A 339 -4.17 -27.48 20.02
N PRO A 340 -3.08 -28.01 19.42
CA PRO A 340 -3.15 -29.32 18.77
C PRO A 340 -3.13 -30.46 19.80
N ASP A 341 -4.11 -31.38 19.73
CA ASP A 341 -4.21 -32.51 20.66
C ASP A 341 -3.22 -33.64 20.34
N THR A 342 -2.82 -33.78 19.08
CA THR A 342 -1.91 -34.83 18.61
C THR A 342 -0.80 -34.27 17.73
N ALA A 343 0.34 -34.96 17.73
CA ALA A 343 1.45 -34.66 16.86
C ALA A 343 1.10 -35.06 15.42
N LEU A 344 1.03 -34.07 14.52
CA LEU A 344 0.74 -34.27 13.10
C LEU A 344 1.98 -34.70 12.32
N LEU A 345 3.16 -34.44 12.85
CA LEU A 345 4.45 -34.69 12.21
C LEU A 345 5.46 -35.27 13.22
N PRO A 346 6.45 -36.05 12.76
CA PRO A 346 6.58 -36.61 11.40
C PRO A 346 5.62 -37.80 11.17
N HIS A 347 5.29 -38.09 9.91
CA HIS A 347 4.53 -39.29 9.55
C HIS A 347 5.42 -40.54 9.69
N ARG A 348 5.64 -40.99 10.94
CA ARG A 348 6.65 -42.01 11.31
C ARG A 348 6.58 -43.27 10.44
N LEU A 349 5.39 -43.83 10.25
CA LEU A 349 5.19 -45.04 9.43
C LEU A 349 5.50 -44.82 7.95
N LEU A 350 5.00 -43.73 7.36
CA LEU A 350 5.27 -43.39 5.96
C LEU A 350 6.76 -43.08 5.74
N GLY A 351 7.42 -42.42 6.69
CA GLY A 351 8.86 -42.17 6.65
C GLY A 351 9.68 -43.47 6.65
N ILE A 352 9.34 -44.42 7.51
CA ILE A 352 10.01 -45.73 7.55
C ILE A 352 9.78 -46.50 6.25
N LEU A 353 8.55 -46.52 5.73
CA LEU A 353 8.21 -47.24 4.49
C LEU A 353 8.90 -46.64 3.26
N THR A 354 8.98 -45.31 3.17
CA THR A 354 9.67 -44.64 2.04
C THR A 354 11.17 -44.90 2.06
N VAL A 355 11.81 -44.90 3.23
CA VAL A 355 13.23 -45.28 3.36
C VAL A 355 13.43 -46.76 3.02
N ALA A 356 12.58 -47.65 3.54
CA ALA A 356 12.65 -49.07 3.21
C ALA A 356 12.51 -49.33 1.69
N ALA A 357 11.53 -48.68 1.05
CA ALA A 357 11.28 -48.81 -0.38
C ALA A 357 12.44 -48.27 -1.23
N SER A 358 12.97 -47.09 -0.87
CA SER A 358 14.10 -46.48 -1.61
C SER A 358 15.38 -47.30 -1.50
N LEU A 359 15.71 -47.83 -0.31
CA LEU A 359 16.84 -48.73 -0.13
C LEU A 359 16.66 -50.04 -0.89
N LEU A 360 15.43 -50.57 -0.93
CA LEU A 360 15.11 -51.76 -1.72
C LEU A 360 15.32 -51.49 -3.22
N CYS A 361 14.83 -50.37 -3.75
CA CYS A 361 15.06 -49.98 -5.15
C CYS A 361 16.56 -49.84 -5.47
N LEU A 362 17.34 -49.16 -4.62
CA LEU A 362 18.78 -49.01 -4.81
C LEU A 362 19.50 -50.36 -4.78
N TYR A 363 19.10 -51.25 -3.89
CA TYR A 363 19.64 -52.61 -3.84
C TYR A 363 19.34 -53.38 -5.13
N PHE A 364 18.11 -53.30 -5.66
CA PHE A 364 17.75 -53.95 -6.93
C PHE A 364 18.57 -53.41 -8.11
N ILE A 365 18.78 -52.10 -8.18
CA ILE A 365 19.61 -51.48 -9.23
C ILE A 365 21.05 -51.96 -9.12
N GLY A 366 21.64 -51.91 -7.92
CA GLY A 366 23.02 -52.38 -7.70
C GLY A 366 23.17 -53.87 -8.01
N TRP A 367 22.20 -54.69 -7.62
CA TRP A 367 22.18 -56.12 -7.91
C TRP A 367 22.09 -56.40 -9.41
N MET A 368 21.22 -55.69 -10.14
CA MET A 368 21.12 -55.80 -11.60
C MET A 368 22.42 -55.39 -12.30
N LEU A 369 23.06 -54.30 -11.87
CA LEU A 369 24.35 -53.86 -12.44
C LEU A 369 25.45 -54.90 -12.22
N VAL A 370 25.52 -55.50 -11.02
CA VAL A 370 26.49 -56.55 -10.72
C VAL A 370 26.27 -57.78 -11.60
N ILE A 371 25.02 -58.21 -11.80
CA ILE A 371 24.69 -59.31 -12.70
C ILE A 371 25.06 -58.96 -14.14
N GLY A 372 24.71 -57.77 -14.62
CA GLY A 372 25.04 -57.35 -15.98
C GLY A 372 26.56 -57.31 -16.25
N ILE A 373 27.35 -56.90 -15.25
CA ILE A 373 28.83 -56.95 -15.33
C ILE A 373 29.34 -58.38 -15.33
N LEU A 374 28.76 -59.26 -14.51
CA LEU A 374 29.13 -60.68 -14.44
C LEU A 374 28.78 -61.45 -15.72
N GLU A 375 27.66 -61.12 -16.38
CA GLU A 375 27.24 -61.73 -17.65
C GLU A 375 28.11 -61.27 -18.84
N HIS A 376 28.74 -60.09 -18.74
CA HIS A 376 29.66 -59.57 -19.76
C HIS A 376 31.14 -59.76 -19.39
N ALA A 377 31.44 -60.46 -18.29
CA ALA A 377 32.80 -60.84 -17.96
C ALA A 377 33.25 -61.93 -18.96
N PRO A 378 34.40 -61.75 -19.65
CA PRO A 378 34.89 -62.76 -20.57
C PRO A 378 35.14 -64.08 -19.83
N GLU A 379 34.54 -65.17 -20.32
CA GLU A 379 34.84 -66.52 -19.88
C GLU A 379 36.35 -66.78 -20.10
N ASN A 380 37.11 -66.92 -19.02
CA ASN A 380 38.48 -67.42 -19.02
C ASN A 380 38.53 -68.75 -18.29
#